data_AF-A0A7J9Q6M5-F1
#
_entry.id   AF-A0A7J9Q6M5-F1
#
_cell.length_a   1.000
_cell.length_b   1.000
_cell.length_c   1.000
_cell.angle_alpha   90.00
_cell.angle_beta   90.00
_cell.angle_gamma   90.00
#
_symmetry.space_group_name_H-M   'P 1'
#
loop_
_entity.id
_entity.type
_entity.pdbx_description
1 polymer ?
#
loop_
_entity_poly.entity_id
_entity_poly.type
_entity_poly.pdbx_seq_one_letter_code
_entity_poly.pdbx_strand_id
1 'polypeptide(L)' 'MRKAELFVLIAVIISFIIGIYFYPQMPEQMASHWNAQGNVDGYMSRFWGVFLMPFVFVGLALLF' A
#
# COMPACT_ATOMS: atom_id res chain seq x y z
N MET A 1 -24.48 -3.99 4.58
CA MET A 1 -23.43 -3.62 3.62
C MET A 1 -23.92 -3.90 2.21
N ARG A 2 -23.75 -2.95 1.29
CA ARG A 2 -23.96 -3.18 -0.14
C ARG A 2 -22.89 -4.15 -0.66
N LYS A 3 -23.16 -4.86 -1.76
CA LYS A 3 -22.18 -5.79 -2.35
C LYS A 3 -20.84 -5.09 -2.64
N ALA A 4 -20.88 -3.85 -3.12
CA ALA A 4 -19.69 -3.04 -3.39
C ALA A 4 -18.85 -2.77 -2.13
N GLU A 5 -19.49 -2.38 -1.01
CA GLU A 5 -18.81 -2.15 0.27
C GLU A 5 -18.11 -3.42 0.78
N LEU A 6 -18.75 -4.59 0.60
CA LEU A 6 -18.15 -5.87 0.95
C LEU A 6 -16.91 -6.18 0.09
N PHE A 7 -16.98 -5.93 -1.21
CA PHE A 7 -15.81 -6.09 -2.10
C PHE A 7 -14.66 -5.16 -1.70
N VAL A 8 -14.96 -3.89 -1.39
CA VAL A 8 -13.95 -2.93 -0.92
C VAL A 8 -13.31 -3.40 0.38
N LEU A 9 -14.11 -3.84 1.35
CA LEU A 9 -13.59 -4.37 2.62
C LEU A 9 -12.68 -5.58 2.41
N ILE A 10 -13.09 -6.53 1.56
CA ILE A 10 -12.27 -7.70 1.23
C ILE A 10 -10.96 -7.28 0.57
N ALA A 11 -10.99 -6.34 -0.38
CA ALA A 11 -9.79 -5.84 -1.04
C ALA A 11 -8.81 -5.17 -0.05
N VAL A 12 -9.34 -4.37 0.87
CA VAL A 12 -8.53 -3.76 1.95
C VAL A 12 -7.88 -4.84 2.81
N ILE A 13 -8.64 -5.82 3.29
CA ILE A 13 -8.09 -6.91 4.13
C ILE A 13 -7.00 -7.70 3.38
N ILE A 14 -7.26 -8.08 2.12
CA ILE A 14 -6.28 -8.80 1.31
C ILE A 14 -5.00 -7.99 1.12
N SER A 15 -5.09 -6.68 0.91
CA SER A 15 -3.91 -5.81 0.77
C SER A 15 -3.04 -5.82 2.03
N PHE A 16 -3.63 -5.82 3.23
CA PHE A 16 -2.88 -5.94 4.48
C PHE A 16 -2.28 -7.32 4.67
N ILE A 17 -3.00 -8.39 4.34
CA ILE A 17 -2.49 -9.77 4.44
C ILE A 17 -1.24 -9.94 3.55
N ILE A 18 -1.32 -9.49 2.30
CA ILE A 18 -0.19 -9.53 1.36
C ILE A 18 0.96 -8.68 1.90
N GLY A 19 0.68 -7.45 2.35
CA GLY A 19 1.68 -6.55 2.93
C GLY A 19 2.42 -7.18 4.11
N ILE A 20 1.70 -7.75 5.08
CA ILE A 20 2.27 -8.42 6.26
C ILE A 20 3.12 -9.64 5.86
N TYR A 21 2.62 -10.47 4.95
CA TYR A 21 3.32 -11.68 4.51
C TYR A 21 4.67 -11.36 3.84
N PHE A 22 4.71 -10.33 3.00
CA PHE A 22 5.93 -9.92 2.29
C PHE A 22 6.79 -8.91 3.05
N TYR A 23 6.28 -8.27 4.11
CA TYR A 23 7.00 -7.28 4.91
C TYR A 23 8.44 -7.68 5.30
N PRO A 24 8.72 -8.89 5.83
CA PRO A 24 10.09 -9.26 6.20
C PRO A 24 11.03 -9.41 4.99
N GLN A 25 10.50 -9.61 3.78
CA GLN A 25 11.26 -9.81 2.54
C GLN A 25 11.59 -8.49 1.83
N MET A 26 10.93 -7.40 2.21
CA MET A 26 11.13 -6.09 1.58
C MET A 26 12.42 -5.41 2.06
N PRO A 27 13.07 -4.60 1.22
CA PRO A 27 14.26 -3.84 1.63
C PRO A 27 13.92 -2.79 2.71
N GLU A 28 14.93 -2.32 3.45
CA GLU A 28 14.73 -1.22 4.42
C GLU A 28 14.29 0.10 3.76
N GLN A 29 14.81 0.36 2.56
CA GLN A 29 14.45 1.50 1.72
C GLN A 29 13.73 1.01 0.47
N MET A 30 12.55 1.55 0.23
CA MET A 30 11.74 1.26 -0.96
C MET A 30 11.70 2.49 -1.86
N ALA A 31 11.93 2.28 -3.15
CA ALA A 31 11.82 3.35 -4.14
C ALA A 31 10.39 3.90 -4.15
N SER A 32 10.26 5.22 -4.04
CA SER A 32 8.97 5.91 -3.98
C SER A 32 8.77 6.90 -5.12
N HIS A 33 9.85 7.32 -5.77
CA HIS A 33 9.83 8.29 -6.84
C HIS A 33 10.97 8.01 -7.83
N TRP A 34 10.70 8.31 -9.10
CA TRP A 34 11.64 8.22 -10.20
C TRP A 34 11.67 9.55 -10.92
N ASN A 35 12.87 10.06 -11.21
CA ASN A 35 13.02 11.29 -11.99
C ASN A 35 12.73 11.06 -13.48
N ALA A 36 12.78 12.15 -14.26
CA ALA A 36 12.50 12.11 -15.70
C ALA A 36 13.52 11.28 -16.51
N GLN A 37 14.66 10.93 -15.91
CA GLN A 37 15.69 10.07 -16.51
C GLN A 37 15.50 8.58 -16.13
N GLY A 38 14.48 8.26 -15.32
CA GLY A 38 14.19 6.90 -14.87
C GLY A 38 15.06 6.42 -13.70
N ASN A 39 15.85 7.32 -13.09
CA ASN A 39 16.61 6.98 -11.89
C ASN A 39 15.74 7.17 -10.64
N VAL A 40 15.89 6.28 -9.67
CA VAL A 40 15.27 6.44 -8.35
C VAL A 40 15.97 7.61 -7.65
N ASP A 41 15.21 8.65 -7.32
CA ASP A 41 15.69 9.81 -6.56
C ASP A 41 14.83 10.07 -5.30
N GLY A 42 13.83 9.23 -5.04
CA GLY A 42 13.05 9.23 -3.81
C GLY A 42 12.95 7.83 -3.21
N TYR A 43 13.08 7.78 -1.90
CA TYR A 43 12.91 6.57 -1.10
C TYR A 43 11.96 6.80 0.05
N MET A 44 11.37 5.72 0.54
CA MET A 44 10.63 5.69 1.79
C MET A 44 11.05 4.48 2.63
N SER A 45 10.70 4.51 3.92
CA SER A 45 10.92 3.34 4.77
C SER A 45 10.09 2.16 4.28
N ARG A 46 10.57 0.95 4.56
CA ARG A 46 9.83 -0.30 4.34
C ARG A 46 8.36 -0.24 4.77
N PHE A 47 8.10 0.36 5.94
CA PHE A 47 6.74 0.53 6.46
C PHE A 47 5.85 1.29 5.48
N TRP A 48 6.28 2.48 5.06
CA TRP A 48 5.48 3.28 4.14
C TRP A 48 5.43 2.66 2.75
N GLY A 49 6.51 2.03 2.28
CA GLY A 49 6.53 1.38 0.97
C GLY A 49 5.55 0.21 0.84
N VAL A 50 5.29 -0.49 1.94
CA VAL A 50 4.32 -1.61 1.97
C VAL A 50 2.91 -1.14 2.31
N PHE A 51 2.74 -0.24 3.29
CA PHE A 51 1.43 0.02 3.89
C PHE A 51 0.78 1.35 3.53
N LEU A 52 1.47 2.28 2.84
CA LEU A 52 0.88 3.57 2.47
C LEU A 52 -0.43 3.40 1.68
N MET A 53 -0.42 2.60 0.61
CA MET A 53 -1.61 2.38 -0.22
C MET A 53 -2.73 1.62 0.52
N PRO A 54 -2.46 0.53 1.27
CA PRO A 54 -3.46 -0.06 2.16
C PRO A 54 -4.13 0.93 3.11
N PHE A 55 -3.39 1.85 3.73
CA PHE A 55 -3.98 2.88 4.59
C PHE A 55 -4.78 3.93 3.81
N VAL A 56 -4.32 4.35 2.63
CA VAL A 56 -5.10 5.22 1.75
C VAL A 56 -6.43 4.56 1.40
N PHE A 57 -6.44 3.26 1.09
CA PHE A 57 -7.67 2.52 0.80
C PHE A 57 -8.62 2.45 1.99
N VAL A 58 -8.11 2.30 3.21
CA VAL A 58 -8.94 2.42 4.42
C VAL A 58 -9.58 3.80 4.50
N GLY A 59 -8.80 4.87 4.30
CA GLY A 59 -9.31 6.24 4.31
C GLY A 59 -10.41 6.47 3.26
N LEU A 60 -10.21 5.98 2.04
CA LEU A 60 -11.21 6.08 0.97
C LEU A 60 -12.46 5.24 1.29
N ALA A 61 -12.29 4.02 1.81
CA ALA A 61 -13.41 3.14 2.18
C ALA A 61 -14.27 3.70 3.33
N LEU A 62 -13.70 4.58 4.16
CA LEU A 62 -14.43 5.28 5.23
C LEU A 62 -15.10 6.57 4.75
N LEU A 63 -14.60 7.17 3.67
CA LEU A 63 -15.11 8.44 3.13
C LEU A 63 -16.37 8.27 2.26
N PHE A 64 -16.50 7.12 1.58
CA PHE A 64 -17.57 6.83 0.61
C PHE A 64 -18.47 5.69 1.10
#